data_AF-A0A9P1BK92-F1
#
_entry.id   AF-A0A9P1BK92-F1
#
_cell.length_a   1.000
_cell.length_b   1.000
_cell.length_c   1.000
_cell.angle_alpha   90.00
_cell.angle_beta   90.00
_cell.angle_gamma   90.00
#
_symmetry.space_group_name_H-M   'P 1'
#
loop_
_entity.id
_entity.type
_entity.pdbx_description
1 polymer ?
#
loop_
_entity_poly.entity_id
_entity_poly.type
_entity_poly.pdbx_seq_one_letter_code
_entity_poly.pdbx_strand_id
1 'polypeptide(L)'
;MALVRRQRAYCLSLPQRPERFARAEAALKEALEPLIELEMFPGIYGNDFRHLLPDLDALEESLGCKLYRQWPICEVEDVLRMRPDLAELPEWKIWESYISWHKCWISDRASNYIDFYNRHLKLGEVAACVGHFRLWQKAMEDDVDLCLIFEDDARLAGRDAVEQILCEFQVLEEQNFNWDLIYLHSALYSKSEEPLVQPGLSRLCLAGHRKWAGAYALSRRGLEKLTKSGYDTCIFPVDDFLPALHSFHPRPDIRSLPCVDTDTTFVALTFPQEAALIQVEDRGSVSKFSTVILGDLGASIGEEEDLAALRMTLEEATKRELLVEDVSSNDGLAKAAAIMQKQGFVLVQLPECQEIFEAAEKLWQSFFLQEDKASYSGLEQPHCTDLPLADAGYTLQNAREHFHVVLGLAAQQRWPWDPSQATAPLMAALQGLCQRLLRELPKGDELEAAWQRETDLTGDASVFDIFHYFPMQQSEAGLAMAAHTDPGLFTAKFLSESCGLELLDVHGDWLAIEELRGASGSGHWVLVLAADLLERWTHGAVCSCRHRVRGPAQSAGRLSLVYDAWAWGLG
;
A
#
# COMPACT_ATOMS: atom_id res chain seq x y z
N MET A 1 2.41 -22.83 -44.28
CA MET A 1 1.57 -23.84 -43.60
C MET A 1 1.85 -23.69 -42.13
N ALA A 2 0.98 -23.00 -41.38
CA ALA A 2 1.19 -22.80 -39.95
C ALA A 2 1.19 -24.16 -39.26
N LEU A 3 2.20 -24.46 -38.45
CA LEU A 3 2.18 -25.62 -37.58
C LEU A 3 0.94 -25.50 -36.69
N VAL A 4 0.07 -26.50 -36.74
CA VAL A 4 -1.04 -26.65 -35.79
C VAL A 4 -0.41 -27.00 -34.45
N ARG A 5 -0.07 -25.99 -33.65
CA ARG A 5 0.39 -26.15 -32.26
C ARG A 5 -0.79 -26.05 -31.31
N ARG A 6 -0.66 -26.66 -30.14
CA ARG A 6 -1.73 -26.70 -29.14
C ARG A 6 -1.71 -25.39 -28.36
N GLN A 7 -2.74 -24.58 -28.53
CA GLN A 7 -2.87 -23.29 -27.89
C GLN A 7 -4.17 -23.26 -27.10
N ARG A 8 -4.14 -22.70 -25.91
CA ARG A 8 -5.35 -22.51 -25.09
C ARG A 8 -5.23 -21.26 -24.24
N ALA A 9 -6.34 -20.58 -24.07
CA ALA A 9 -6.48 -19.48 -23.14
C ALA A 9 -7.24 -19.95 -21.90
N TYR A 10 -6.84 -19.47 -20.73
CA TYR A 10 -7.53 -19.67 -19.48
C TYR A 10 -7.89 -18.33 -18.85
N CYS A 11 -9.08 -18.23 -18.28
CA CYS A 11 -9.44 -17.11 -17.43
C CYS A 11 -9.66 -17.59 -16.00
N LEU A 12 -8.80 -17.13 -15.08
CA LEU A 12 -8.93 -17.40 -13.66
C LEU A 12 -10.02 -16.49 -13.08
N SER A 13 -11.14 -17.07 -12.64
CA SER A 13 -12.25 -16.32 -12.05
C SER A 13 -12.89 -17.06 -10.90
N LEU A 14 -13.51 -16.33 -9.97
CA LEU A 14 -14.18 -16.89 -8.80
C LEU A 14 -15.62 -17.31 -9.14
N PRO A 15 -15.97 -18.61 -9.07
CA PRO A 15 -17.35 -19.07 -9.31
C PRO A 15 -18.39 -18.44 -8.35
N GLN A 16 -17.95 -18.05 -7.15
CA GLN A 16 -18.74 -17.36 -6.13
C GLN A 16 -19.15 -15.94 -6.57
N ARG A 17 -18.59 -15.41 -7.67
CA ARG A 17 -18.94 -14.13 -8.28
C ARG A 17 -19.52 -14.36 -9.68
N PRO A 18 -20.75 -14.93 -9.80
CA PRO A 18 -21.28 -15.42 -11.07
C PRO A 18 -21.43 -14.33 -12.13
N GLU A 19 -21.79 -13.11 -11.75
CA GLU A 19 -21.87 -11.98 -12.70
C GLU A 19 -20.51 -11.59 -13.28
N ARG A 20 -19.46 -11.60 -12.44
CA ARG A 20 -18.09 -11.29 -12.84
C ARG A 20 -17.51 -12.40 -13.71
N PHE A 21 -17.77 -13.65 -13.33
CA PHE A 21 -17.42 -14.83 -14.12
C PHE A 21 -18.05 -14.76 -15.52
N ALA A 22 -19.37 -14.53 -15.59
CA ALA A 22 -20.10 -14.44 -16.84
C ALA A 22 -19.66 -13.25 -17.71
N ARG A 23 -19.36 -12.09 -17.09
CA ARG A 23 -18.85 -10.91 -17.81
C ARG A 23 -17.47 -11.16 -18.40
N ALA A 24 -16.57 -11.78 -17.63
CA ALA A 24 -15.24 -12.15 -18.11
C ALA A 24 -15.33 -13.17 -19.25
N GLU A 25 -16.14 -14.22 -19.07
CA GLU A 25 -16.38 -15.23 -20.10
C GLU A 25 -16.90 -14.58 -21.39
N ALA A 26 -17.97 -13.78 -21.32
CA ALA A 26 -18.56 -13.15 -22.50
C ALA A 26 -17.55 -12.28 -23.26
N ALA A 27 -16.78 -11.45 -22.54
CA ALA A 27 -15.82 -10.53 -23.14
C ALA A 27 -14.62 -11.25 -23.78
N LEU A 28 -14.10 -12.29 -23.13
CA LEU A 28 -12.93 -13.03 -23.61
C LEU A 28 -13.32 -14.03 -24.70
N LYS A 29 -14.48 -14.69 -24.57
CA LYS A 29 -14.95 -15.71 -25.51
C LYS A 29 -15.16 -15.15 -26.91
N GLU A 30 -15.83 -13.99 -27.01
CA GLU A 30 -16.06 -13.32 -28.30
C GLU A 30 -14.74 -13.01 -29.03
N ALA A 31 -13.71 -12.63 -28.28
CA ALA A 31 -12.44 -12.18 -28.84
C ALA A 31 -11.43 -13.33 -29.07
N LEU A 32 -11.45 -14.38 -28.25
CA LEU A 32 -10.45 -15.47 -28.31
C LEU A 32 -10.89 -16.64 -29.18
N GLU A 33 -12.12 -17.14 -29.05
CA GLU A 33 -12.56 -18.39 -29.70
C GLU A 33 -12.42 -18.43 -31.23
N PRO A 34 -12.38 -17.31 -31.99
CA PRO A 34 -12.02 -17.35 -33.40
C PRO A 34 -10.62 -17.92 -33.68
N LEU A 35 -9.70 -17.87 -32.71
CA LEU A 35 -8.28 -18.21 -32.86
C LEU A 35 -7.76 -19.18 -31.79
N ILE A 36 -8.24 -19.07 -30.55
CA ILE A 36 -7.77 -19.82 -29.38
C ILE A 36 -8.98 -20.21 -28.52
N GLU A 37 -9.07 -21.48 -28.14
CA GLU A 37 -10.11 -21.96 -27.22
C GLU A 37 -9.93 -21.33 -25.83
N LEU A 38 -11.03 -20.85 -25.24
CA LEU A 38 -11.06 -20.31 -23.88
C LEU A 38 -11.63 -21.34 -22.89
N GLU A 39 -10.90 -21.62 -21.82
CA GLU A 39 -11.39 -22.35 -20.65
C GLU A 39 -11.52 -21.39 -19.45
N MET A 40 -12.73 -21.29 -18.89
CA MET A 40 -12.90 -20.57 -17.63
C MET A 40 -12.44 -21.46 -16.47
N PHE A 41 -11.35 -21.08 -15.81
CA PHE A 41 -10.75 -21.85 -14.72
C PHE A 41 -11.24 -21.34 -13.35
N PRO A 42 -11.84 -22.21 -12.51
CA PRO A 42 -12.38 -21.81 -11.23
C PRO A 42 -11.26 -21.50 -10.23
N GLY A 43 -11.15 -20.23 -9.85
CA GLY A 43 -10.25 -19.78 -8.79
C GLY A 43 -10.72 -20.18 -7.40
N ILE A 44 -9.84 -19.98 -6.42
CA ILE A 44 -10.09 -20.28 -5.01
C ILE A 44 -10.61 -19.01 -4.34
N TYR A 45 -11.77 -19.09 -3.70
CA TYR A 45 -12.28 -17.97 -2.92
C TYR A 45 -11.69 -18.01 -1.52
N GLY A 46 -10.70 -17.15 -1.26
CA GLY A 46 -9.95 -17.17 -0.01
C GLY A 46 -10.83 -17.12 1.25
N ASN A 47 -11.94 -16.36 1.24
CA ASN A 47 -12.84 -16.26 2.39
C ASN A 47 -13.44 -17.60 2.83
N ASP A 48 -13.54 -18.61 1.95
CA ASP A 48 -14.01 -19.95 2.32
C ASP A 48 -13.09 -20.59 3.39
N PHE A 49 -11.83 -20.14 3.50
CA PHE A 49 -10.82 -20.64 4.44
C PHE A 49 -10.61 -19.73 5.64
N ARG A 50 -11.41 -18.66 5.79
CA ARG A 50 -11.25 -17.67 6.87
C ARG A 50 -11.32 -18.31 8.26
N HIS A 51 -12.14 -19.34 8.42
CA HIS A 51 -12.30 -20.06 9.68
C HIS A 51 -11.02 -20.79 10.14
N LEU A 52 -10.04 -21.01 9.25
CA LEU A 52 -8.79 -21.71 9.55
C LEU A 52 -7.65 -20.78 9.97
N LEU A 53 -7.83 -19.45 9.94
CA LEU A 53 -6.76 -18.50 10.25
C LEU A 53 -6.11 -18.63 11.64
N PRO A 54 -6.84 -19.03 12.70
CA PRO A 54 -6.21 -19.30 13.98
C PRO A 54 -5.19 -20.46 13.95
N ASP A 55 -5.24 -21.31 12.92
CA ASP A 55 -4.37 -22.47 12.73
C ASP A 55 -3.81 -22.50 11.30
N LEU A 56 -2.63 -21.88 11.15
CA LEU A 56 -1.97 -21.76 9.85
C LEU A 56 -1.56 -23.11 9.25
N ASP A 57 -1.29 -24.12 10.08
CA ASP A 57 -0.97 -25.46 9.59
C ASP A 57 -2.21 -26.12 8.99
N ALA A 58 -3.38 -25.98 9.63
CA ALA A 58 -4.65 -26.45 9.07
C ALA A 58 -5.03 -25.70 7.78
N LEU A 59 -4.78 -24.38 7.72
CA LEU A 59 -4.97 -23.60 6.50
C LEU A 59 -4.09 -24.11 5.35
N GLU A 60 -2.81 -24.32 5.62
CA GLU A 60 -1.82 -24.85 4.68
C GLU A 60 -2.20 -26.25 4.19
N GLU A 61 -2.61 -27.14 5.10
CA GLU A 61 -3.11 -28.47 4.76
C GLU A 61 -4.33 -28.39 3.85
N SER A 62 -5.30 -27.53 4.17
CA SER A 62 -6.54 -27.39 3.41
C SER A 62 -6.32 -26.78 2.02
N LEU A 63 -5.34 -25.90 1.85
CA LEU A 63 -4.98 -25.32 0.57
C LEU A 63 -3.99 -26.19 -0.22
N GLY A 64 -3.33 -27.13 0.45
CA GLY A 64 -2.30 -27.99 -0.14
C GLY A 64 -1.04 -27.20 -0.47
N CYS A 65 -0.63 -26.28 0.39
CA CYS A 65 0.56 -25.46 0.20
C CYS A 65 1.28 -25.19 1.52
N LYS A 66 2.48 -24.61 1.46
CA LYS A 66 3.20 -24.04 2.60
C LYS A 66 3.49 -22.58 2.34
N LEU A 67 3.23 -21.73 3.32
CA LEU A 67 3.44 -20.28 3.27
C LEU A 67 4.91 -19.95 3.55
N TYR A 68 5.43 -18.94 2.87
CA TYR A 68 6.71 -18.36 3.20
C TYR A 68 6.62 -17.57 4.51
N ARG A 69 7.20 -18.13 5.58
CA ARG A 69 7.06 -17.61 6.96
C ARG A 69 7.89 -16.36 7.26
N GLN A 70 8.87 -16.04 6.42
CA GLN A 70 9.73 -14.86 6.61
C GLN A 70 9.16 -13.62 5.89
N TRP A 71 7.84 -13.56 5.77
CA TRP A 71 7.08 -12.44 5.25
C TRP A 71 6.04 -12.07 6.30
N PRO A 72 5.87 -10.78 6.63
CA PRO A 72 6.44 -9.55 6.04
C PRO A 72 7.87 -9.20 6.52
N ILE A 73 8.34 -8.00 6.14
CA ILE A 73 9.45 -7.30 6.79
C ILE A 73 8.83 -6.23 7.69
N CYS A 74 8.63 -6.55 8.96
CA CYS A 74 8.05 -5.61 9.91
C CYS A 74 9.05 -5.16 10.96
N GLU A 75 10.04 -6.01 11.27
CA GLU A 75 10.95 -5.84 12.39
C GLU A 75 12.39 -5.60 11.93
N VAL A 76 13.23 -5.05 12.82
CA VAL A 76 14.67 -4.89 12.55
C VAL A 76 15.32 -6.25 12.32
N GLU A 77 14.88 -7.29 13.03
CA GLU A 77 15.31 -8.68 12.85
C GLU A 77 15.05 -9.18 11.43
N ASP A 78 13.92 -8.80 10.82
CA ASP A 78 13.63 -9.14 9.43
C ASP A 78 14.58 -8.45 8.46
N VAL A 79 14.92 -7.18 8.72
CA VAL A 79 15.92 -6.45 7.94
C VAL A 79 17.29 -7.07 8.11
N LEU A 80 17.71 -7.40 9.34
CA LEU A 80 18.99 -8.02 9.62
C LEU A 80 19.11 -9.42 9.03
N ARG A 81 18.01 -10.17 8.94
CA ARG A 81 17.96 -11.44 8.23
C ARG A 81 18.29 -11.27 6.74
N MET A 82 17.82 -10.20 6.11
CA MET A 82 18.14 -9.87 4.71
C MET A 82 19.51 -9.19 4.54
N ARG A 83 19.91 -8.39 5.53
CA ARG A 83 21.10 -7.54 5.53
C ARG A 83 21.86 -7.67 6.86
N PRO A 84 22.51 -8.83 7.11
CA PRO A 84 23.26 -9.05 8.35
C PRO A 84 24.42 -8.07 8.52
N ASP A 85 24.88 -7.45 7.42
CA ASP A 85 25.93 -6.43 7.41
C ASP A 85 25.54 -5.14 8.15
N LEU A 86 24.26 -4.95 8.49
CA LEU A 86 23.77 -3.79 9.23
C LEU A 86 23.74 -4.00 10.76
N ALA A 87 24.10 -5.18 11.27
CA ALA A 87 23.93 -5.55 12.69
C ALA A 87 24.65 -4.65 13.71
N GLU A 88 25.69 -3.93 13.29
CA GLU A 88 26.46 -3.02 14.14
C GLU A 88 25.88 -1.59 14.17
N LEU A 89 24.83 -1.32 13.39
CA LEU A 89 24.17 -0.02 13.35
C LEU A 89 23.03 0.04 14.38
N PRO A 90 22.71 1.24 14.89
CA PRO A 90 21.48 1.43 15.65
C PRO A 90 20.25 1.12 14.77
N GLU A 91 19.18 0.60 15.37
CA GLU A 91 17.98 0.09 14.71
C GLU A 91 17.38 1.03 13.66
N TRP A 92 17.26 2.31 13.98
CA TRP A 92 16.75 3.31 13.04
C TRP A 92 17.62 3.43 11.78
N LYS A 93 18.95 3.28 11.87
CA LYS A 93 19.85 3.27 10.70
C LYS A 93 19.72 1.98 9.92
N ILE A 94 19.43 0.86 10.59
CA ILE A 94 19.10 -0.40 9.92
C ILE A 94 17.84 -0.19 9.08
N TRP A 95 16.80 0.39 9.66
CA TRP A 95 15.54 0.70 8.98
C TRP A 95 15.69 1.74 7.86
N GLU A 96 16.42 2.83 8.11
CA GLU A 96 16.75 3.84 7.10
C GLU A 96 17.55 3.22 5.93
N SER A 97 18.49 2.31 6.23
CA SER A 97 19.25 1.57 5.22
C SER A 97 18.34 0.66 4.40
N TYR A 98 17.34 0.03 5.02
CA TYR A 98 16.33 -0.77 4.32
C TYR A 98 15.41 0.08 3.44
N ILE A 99 14.90 1.21 3.94
CA ILE A 99 14.07 2.13 3.15
C ILE A 99 14.88 2.67 1.97
N SER A 100 16.13 3.09 2.20
CA SER A 100 16.99 3.66 1.15
C SER A 100 17.45 2.64 0.09
N TRP A 101 17.49 1.34 0.41
CA TRP A 101 17.75 0.26 -0.53
C TRP A 101 16.77 0.24 -1.72
N HIS A 102 15.55 0.75 -1.51
CA HIS A 102 14.49 0.80 -2.52
C HIS A 102 14.65 1.94 -3.54
N LYS A 103 15.70 2.77 -3.42
CA LYS A 103 16.02 3.82 -4.42
C LYS A 103 16.35 3.25 -5.82
N CYS A 104 16.56 1.92 -5.94
CA CYS A 104 16.68 1.22 -7.22
C CYS A 104 15.38 1.20 -8.06
N TRP A 105 14.24 1.52 -7.45
CA TRP A 105 12.91 1.50 -8.09
C TRP A 105 12.47 2.90 -8.53
N ILE A 106 11.47 2.98 -9.42
CA ILE A 106 10.89 4.26 -9.85
C ILE A 106 10.24 4.95 -8.64
N SER A 107 10.54 6.23 -8.42
CA SER A 107 10.24 6.93 -7.16
C SER A 107 8.74 7.01 -6.82
N ASP A 108 7.88 7.03 -7.83
CA ASP A 108 6.41 7.05 -7.68
C ASP A 108 5.83 5.68 -7.25
N ARG A 109 6.60 4.59 -7.40
CA ARG A 109 6.20 3.23 -7.04
C ARG A 109 7.00 2.63 -5.89
N ALA A 110 8.09 3.29 -5.48
CA ALA A 110 8.96 2.83 -4.41
C ALA A 110 8.25 2.76 -3.05
N SER A 111 7.36 3.71 -2.73
CA SER A 111 6.57 3.67 -1.49
C SER A 111 5.61 2.49 -1.46
N ASN A 112 4.78 2.34 -2.50
CA ASN A 112 3.85 1.20 -2.65
C ASN A 112 4.56 -0.16 -2.55
N TYR A 113 5.84 -0.21 -2.93
CA TYR A 113 6.65 -1.41 -2.88
C TYR A 113 7.15 -1.75 -1.47
N ILE A 114 7.58 -0.75 -0.70
CA ILE A 114 7.93 -0.91 0.72
C ILE A 114 6.69 -1.34 1.50
N ASP A 115 5.56 -0.65 1.30
CA ASP A 115 4.30 -0.95 1.97
C ASP A 115 3.83 -2.38 1.69
N PHE A 116 4.09 -2.87 0.47
CA PHE A 116 3.76 -4.24 0.07
C PHE A 116 4.56 -5.30 0.84
N TYR A 117 5.82 -5.05 1.14
CA TYR A 117 6.68 -5.96 1.91
C TYR A 117 6.51 -5.83 3.42
N ASN A 118 6.03 -4.68 3.88
CA ASN A 118 5.81 -4.37 5.28
C ASN A 118 4.41 -4.79 5.80
N ARG A 119 3.66 -5.56 5.00
CA ARG A 119 2.36 -6.09 5.39
C ARG A 119 2.28 -7.59 5.18
N HIS A 120 1.51 -8.26 6.04
CA HIS A 120 1.27 -9.68 5.85
C HIS A 120 0.44 -9.97 4.59
N LEU A 121 0.50 -11.25 4.18
CA LEU A 121 -0.27 -11.77 3.06
C LEU A 121 -1.76 -11.77 3.39
N LYS A 122 -2.55 -11.38 2.39
CA LYS A 122 -4.00 -11.52 2.41
C LYS A 122 -4.39 -12.93 2.07
N LEU A 123 -5.47 -13.44 2.67
CA LEU A 123 -6.00 -14.77 2.33
C LEU A 123 -6.39 -14.88 0.84
N GLY A 124 -6.91 -13.79 0.27
CA GLY A 124 -7.16 -13.70 -1.17
C GLY A 124 -5.89 -13.79 -2.02
N GLU A 125 -4.75 -13.29 -1.54
CA GLU A 125 -3.47 -13.39 -2.24
C GLU A 125 -2.93 -14.82 -2.20
N VAL A 126 -3.01 -15.49 -1.05
CA VAL A 126 -2.66 -16.93 -0.94
C VAL A 126 -3.54 -17.75 -1.89
N ALA A 127 -4.85 -17.51 -1.87
CA ALA A 127 -5.80 -18.20 -2.75
C ALA A 127 -5.50 -17.94 -4.24
N ALA A 128 -5.11 -16.72 -4.61
CA ALA A 128 -4.67 -16.39 -5.96
C ALA A 128 -3.38 -17.16 -6.33
N CYS A 129 -2.38 -17.22 -5.44
CA CYS A 129 -1.15 -17.95 -5.68
C CYS A 129 -1.39 -19.44 -5.95
N VAL A 130 -2.20 -20.07 -5.09
CA VAL A 130 -2.57 -21.49 -5.26
C VAL A 130 -3.42 -21.68 -6.52
N GLY A 131 -4.33 -20.75 -6.80
CA GLY A 131 -5.16 -20.75 -8.02
C GLY A 131 -4.31 -20.72 -9.30
N HIS A 132 -3.33 -19.83 -9.38
CA HIS A 132 -2.39 -19.77 -10.49
C HIS A 132 -1.54 -21.04 -10.60
N PHE A 133 -1.02 -21.55 -9.49
CA PHE A 133 -0.21 -22.77 -9.51
C PHE A 133 -1.00 -23.99 -10.02
N ARG A 134 -2.24 -24.16 -9.56
CA ARG A 134 -3.15 -25.22 -10.06
C ARG A 134 -3.50 -25.03 -11.53
N LEU A 135 -3.68 -23.79 -11.98
CA LEU A 135 -3.90 -23.49 -13.39
C LEU A 135 -2.68 -23.90 -14.24
N TRP A 136 -1.46 -23.61 -13.78
CA TRP A 136 -0.24 -24.04 -14.49
C TRP A 136 -0.15 -25.56 -14.58
N GLN A 137 -0.52 -26.28 -13.51
CA GLN A 137 -0.58 -27.75 -13.52
C GLN A 137 -1.62 -28.25 -14.53
N LYS A 138 -2.82 -27.67 -14.54
CA LYS A 138 -3.86 -27.98 -15.52
C LYS A 138 -3.40 -27.72 -16.96
N ALA A 139 -2.75 -26.59 -17.21
CA ALA A 139 -2.22 -26.27 -18.54
C ALA A 139 -1.14 -27.26 -18.99
N MET A 140 -0.30 -27.75 -18.06
CA MET A 140 0.63 -28.85 -18.35
C MET A 140 -0.09 -30.17 -18.67
N GLU A 141 -1.16 -30.51 -17.93
CA GLU A 141 -1.97 -31.71 -18.18
C GLU A 141 -2.69 -31.67 -19.53
N ASP A 142 -3.17 -30.49 -19.94
CA ASP A 142 -3.78 -30.25 -21.25
C ASP A 142 -2.76 -30.28 -22.41
N ASP A 143 -1.48 -30.43 -22.09
CA ASP A 143 -0.38 -30.61 -23.04
C ASP A 143 -0.30 -29.45 -24.06
N VAL A 144 -0.45 -28.21 -23.61
CA VAL A 144 -0.40 -27.01 -24.46
C VAL A 144 1.03 -26.54 -24.74
N ASP A 145 1.24 -25.93 -25.90
CA ASP A 145 2.53 -25.35 -26.32
C ASP A 145 2.59 -23.84 -26.03
N LEU A 146 1.44 -23.17 -26.12
CA LEU A 146 1.22 -21.77 -25.74
C LEU A 146 -0.01 -21.68 -24.85
N CYS A 147 0.16 -21.10 -23.67
CA CYS A 147 -0.91 -20.88 -22.70
C CYS A 147 -1.09 -19.38 -22.50
N LEU A 148 -2.27 -18.83 -22.80
CA LEU A 148 -2.63 -17.46 -22.42
C LEU A 148 -3.41 -17.52 -21.11
N ILE A 149 -3.07 -16.67 -20.14
CA ILE A 149 -3.70 -16.62 -18.83
C ILE A 149 -4.20 -15.21 -18.59
N PHE A 150 -5.47 -15.10 -18.23
CA PHE A 150 -6.15 -13.85 -17.91
C PHE A 150 -6.72 -13.89 -16.50
N GLU A 151 -6.58 -12.80 -15.74
CA GLU A 151 -7.50 -12.53 -14.64
C GLU A 151 -8.86 -12.09 -15.18
N ASP A 152 -9.89 -12.20 -14.36
CA ASP A 152 -11.27 -11.93 -14.74
C ASP A 152 -11.65 -10.43 -14.85
N ASP A 153 -10.72 -9.51 -14.59
CA ASP A 153 -10.79 -8.08 -14.99
C ASP A 153 -9.98 -7.76 -16.24
N ALA A 154 -9.17 -8.69 -16.75
CA ALA A 154 -8.43 -8.46 -17.97
C ALA A 154 -9.35 -8.58 -19.19
N ARG A 155 -9.17 -7.66 -20.14
CA ARG A 155 -9.91 -7.55 -21.39
C ARG A 155 -8.92 -7.27 -22.51
N LEU A 156 -9.20 -7.79 -23.71
CA LEU A 156 -8.43 -7.41 -24.91
C LEU A 156 -8.80 -5.98 -25.30
N ALA A 157 -7.79 -5.14 -25.55
CA ALA A 157 -7.99 -3.72 -25.87
C ALA A 157 -8.48 -3.49 -27.32
N GLY A 158 -8.25 -4.47 -28.20
CA GLY A 158 -8.57 -4.40 -29.62
C GLY A 158 -8.84 -5.78 -30.20
N ARG A 159 -9.53 -5.80 -31.35
CA ARG A 159 -9.92 -7.06 -32.04
C ARG A 159 -8.73 -7.84 -32.59
N ASP A 160 -7.61 -7.17 -32.84
CA ASP A 160 -6.39 -7.73 -33.41
C ASP A 160 -5.33 -8.09 -32.35
N ALA A 161 -5.64 -7.89 -31.06
CA ALA A 161 -4.67 -8.09 -29.98
C ALA A 161 -4.20 -9.55 -29.88
N VAL A 162 -5.09 -10.52 -30.12
CA VAL A 162 -4.75 -11.95 -30.11
C VAL A 162 -3.84 -12.28 -31.28
N GLU A 163 -4.14 -11.77 -32.47
CA GLU A 163 -3.30 -11.92 -33.66
C GLU A 163 -1.91 -11.32 -33.45
N GLN A 164 -1.82 -10.16 -32.80
CA GLN A 164 -0.53 -9.55 -32.46
C GLN A 164 0.28 -10.43 -31.51
N ILE A 165 -0.34 -11.04 -30.50
CA ILE A 165 0.31 -11.99 -29.59
C ILE A 165 0.81 -13.22 -30.35
N LEU A 166 -0.05 -13.82 -31.17
CA LEU A 166 0.28 -15.01 -31.95
C LEU A 166 1.36 -14.74 -33.00
N CYS A 167 1.38 -13.55 -33.59
CA CYS A 167 2.43 -13.12 -34.51
C CYS A 167 3.80 -13.08 -33.83
N GLU A 168 3.90 -12.45 -32.66
CA GLU A 168 5.16 -12.41 -31.91
C GLU A 168 5.59 -13.81 -31.46
N PHE A 169 4.65 -14.66 -31.04
CA PHE A 169 4.95 -16.06 -30.75
C PHE A 169 5.55 -16.79 -31.97
N GLN A 170 4.95 -16.62 -33.14
CA GLN A 170 5.46 -17.21 -34.38
C GLN A 170 6.88 -16.70 -34.70
N VAL A 171 7.14 -15.40 -34.54
CA VAL A 171 8.48 -14.82 -34.73
C VAL A 171 9.49 -15.49 -33.78
N LEU A 172 9.18 -15.59 -32.49
CA LEU A 172 10.07 -16.22 -31.52
C LEU A 172 10.35 -17.69 -31.88
N GLU A 173 9.33 -18.43 -32.34
CA GLU A 173 9.50 -19.80 -32.80
C GLU A 173 10.37 -19.94 -34.04
N GLU A 174 10.14 -19.12 -35.06
CA GLU A 174 10.93 -19.12 -36.30
C GLU A 174 12.41 -18.80 -36.05
N GLN A 175 12.68 -17.98 -35.02
CA GLN A 175 14.03 -17.65 -34.57
C GLN A 175 14.60 -18.65 -33.55
N ASN A 176 13.84 -19.68 -33.18
CA ASN A 176 14.19 -20.64 -32.12
C ASN A 176 14.63 -19.94 -30.82
N PHE A 177 13.96 -18.83 -30.48
CA PHE A 177 14.23 -18.04 -29.30
C PHE A 177 13.56 -18.67 -28.08
N ASN A 178 14.37 -19.03 -27.08
CA ASN A 178 13.86 -19.61 -25.85
C ASN A 178 13.26 -18.53 -24.96
N TRP A 179 11.96 -18.64 -24.67
CA TRP A 179 11.24 -17.79 -23.74
C TRP A 179 10.35 -18.64 -22.83
N ASP A 180 10.00 -18.11 -21.67
CA ASP A 180 9.22 -18.83 -20.65
C ASP A 180 7.91 -18.11 -20.32
N LEU A 181 7.96 -16.78 -20.20
CA LEU A 181 6.80 -15.94 -19.89
C LEU A 181 6.79 -14.69 -20.79
N ILE A 182 5.61 -14.26 -21.24
CA ILE A 182 5.40 -12.92 -21.83
C ILE A 182 4.34 -12.21 -21.00
N TYR A 183 4.67 -11.07 -20.39
CA TYR A 183 3.66 -10.21 -19.78
C TYR A 183 2.83 -9.53 -20.87
N LEU A 184 1.51 -9.78 -20.85
CA LEU A 184 0.54 -9.12 -21.73
C LEU A 184 -0.04 -7.87 -21.07
N HIS A 185 -0.15 -7.90 -19.74
CA HIS A 185 -0.43 -6.77 -18.87
C HIS A 185 0.43 -6.86 -17.62
N SER A 186 1.14 -5.78 -17.30
CA SER A 186 1.87 -5.64 -16.03
C SER A 186 2.35 -4.20 -15.84
N ALA A 187 2.78 -3.90 -14.62
CA ALA A 187 3.38 -2.64 -14.22
C ALA A 187 4.91 -2.80 -14.06
N LEU A 188 5.70 -1.96 -14.74
CA LEU A 188 7.16 -1.90 -14.57
C LEU A 188 7.53 -1.21 -13.25
N TYR A 189 8.38 -1.84 -12.44
CA TYR A 189 8.84 -1.27 -11.17
C TYR A 189 10.31 -0.83 -11.23
N SER A 190 11.15 -1.49 -12.05
CA SER A 190 12.58 -1.17 -12.18
C SER A 190 12.85 0.08 -13.02
N LYS A 191 13.96 0.77 -12.72
CA LYS A 191 14.51 1.86 -13.55
C LYS A 191 15.27 1.39 -14.79
N SER A 192 15.58 0.09 -14.88
CA SER A 192 16.32 -0.48 -16.00
C SER A 192 15.52 -0.37 -17.29
N GLU A 193 16.20 0.00 -18.37
CA GLU A 193 15.63 -0.08 -19.72
C GLU A 193 15.31 -1.53 -20.07
N GLU A 194 14.23 -1.71 -20.83
CA GLU A 194 13.80 -3.01 -21.36
C GLU A 194 14.21 -3.11 -22.83
N PRO A 195 15.36 -3.73 -23.14
CA PRO A 195 15.86 -3.79 -24.50
C PRO A 195 14.98 -4.70 -25.35
N LEU A 196 14.81 -4.34 -26.62
CA LEU A 196 14.16 -5.19 -27.62
C LEU A 196 14.91 -6.52 -27.76
N VAL A 197 14.16 -7.62 -27.81
CA VAL A 197 14.70 -8.98 -27.97
C VAL A 197 15.46 -9.10 -29.29
N GLN A 198 14.85 -8.64 -30.39
CA GLN A 198 15.45 -8.62 -31.72
C GLN A 198 14.93 -7.42 -32.52
N PRO A 199 15.68 -6.31 -32.58
CA PRO A 199 15.28 -5.11 -33.33
C PRO A 199 14.94 -5.41 -34.80
N GLY A 200 13.76 -4.98 -35.23
CA GLY A 200 13.29 -5.13 -36.62
C GLY A 200 12.61 -6.47 -36.95
N LEU A 201 12.60 -7.43 -36.02
CA LEU A 201 11.93 -8.73 -36.18
C LEU A 201 10.82 -8.95 -35.14
N SER A 202 11.10 -8.66 -33.87
CA SER A 202 10.12 -8.77 -32.78
C SER A 202 9.90 -7.41 -32.13
N ARG A 203 8.67 -7.16 -31.69
CA ARG A 203 8.32 -5.98 -30.90
C ARG A 203 8.54 -6.21 -29.40
N LEU A 204 8.82 -7.43 -28.97
CA LEU A 204 8.97 -7.78 -27.57
C LEU A 204 10.29 -7.24 -26.99
N CYS A 205 10.24 -6.86 -25.73
CA CYS A 205 11.39 -6.49 -24.92
C CYS A 205 11.69 -7.58 -23.88
N LEU A 206 12.95 -7.65 -23.43
CA LEU A 206 13.29 -8.36 -22.20
C LEU A 206 12.59 -7.66 -21.03
N ALA A 207 11.85 -8.42 -20.23
CA ALA A 207 11.10 -7.86 -19.12
C ALA A 207 12.05 -7.41 -17.99
N GLY A 208 11.85 -6.18 -17.51
CA GLY A 208 12.36 -5.74 -16.22
C GLY A 208 11.53 -6.32 -15.07
N HIS A 209 11.74 -5.82 -13.85
CA HIS A 209 10.95 -6.27 -12.70
C HIS A 209 9.50 -5.77 -12.85
N ARG A 210 8.58 -6.70 -13.09
CA ARG A 210 7.18 -6.42 -13.42
C ARG A 210 6.23 -7.09 -12.44
N LYS A 211 5.28 -6.31 -11.92
CA LYS A 211 4.24 -6.75 -10.99
C LYS A 211 2.86 -6.54 -11.60
N TRP A 212 1.83 -7.02 -10.90
CA TRP A 212 0.42 -6.86 -11.28
C TRP A 212 0.11 -7.52 -12.63
N ALA A 213 0.40 -8.81 -12.70
CA ALA A 213 0.32 -9.62 -13.90
C ALA A 213 -1.13 -10.03 -14.25
N GLY A 214 -1.98 -9.03 -14.55
CA GLY A 214 -3.40 -9.26 -14.88
C GLY A 214 -3.62 -10.13 -16.14
N ALA A 215 -2.63 -10.21 -17.04
CA ALA A 215 -2.61 -11.19 -18.12
C ALA A 215 -1.18 -11.51 -18.56
N TYR A 216 -0.90 -12.76 -18.88
CA TYR A 216 0.41 -13.21 -19.36
C TYR A 216 0.30 -14.48 -20.20
N ALA A 217 1.31 -14.72 -21.03
CA ALA A 217 1.47 -15.96 -21.78
C ALA A 217 2.60 -16.80 -21.20
N LEU A 218 2.47 -18.12 -21.26
CA LEU A 218 3.50 -19.08 -20.93
C LEU A 218 3.81 -19.98 -22.13
N SER A 219 5.09 -20.23 -22.35
CA SER A 219 5.52 -21.31 -23.23
C SER A 219 5.44 -22.65 -22.50
N ARG A 220 5.47 -23.76 -23.23
CA ARG A 220 5.67 -25.10 -22.63
C ARG A 220 6.86 -25.15 -21.67
N ARG A 221 7.99 -24.55 -22.05
CA ARG A 221 9.21 -24.50 -21.22
C ARG A 221 8.96 -23.71 -19.93
N GLY A 222 8.23 -22.60 -20.01
CA GLY A 222 7.83 -21.81 -18.85
C GLY A 222 6.90 -22.57 -17.91
N LEU A 223 5.87 -23.22 -18.45
CA LEU A 223 4.96 -24.07 -17.68
C LEU A 223 5.70 -25.22 -16.96
N GLU A 224 6.61 -25.90 -17.65
CA GLU A 224 7.42 -26.96 -17.04
C GLU A 224 8.28 -26.45 -15.88
N LYS A 225 8.88 -25.27 -16.02
CA LYS A 225 9.68 -24.66 -14.94
C LYS A 225 8.82 -24.26 -13.75
N LEU A 226 7.69 -23.60 -14.01
CA LEU A 226 6.78 -23.14 -12.95
C LEU A 226 6.21 -24.33 -12.16
N THR A 227 5.73 -25.36 -12.84
CA THR A 227 5.16 -26.55 -12.19
C THR A 227 6.19 -27.40 -11.45
N LYS A 228 7.47 -27.34 -11.84
CA LYS A 228 8.58 -28.04 -11.15
C LYS A 228 9.32 -27.19 -10.13
N SER A 229 8.94 -25.92 -9.96
CA SER A 229 9.64 -24.99 -9.06
C SER A 229 9.51 -25.35 -7.58
N GLY A 230 8.49 -26.12 -7.19
CA GLY A 230 8.17 -26.35 -5.77
C GLY A 230 7.56 -25.13 -5.08
N TYR A 231 7.00 -24.19 -5.85
CA TYR A 231 6.34 -22.98 -5.32
C TYR A 231 5.22 -23.26 -4.32
N ASP A 232 4.51 -24.38 -4.47
CA ASP A 232 3.52 -24.89 -3.51
C ASP A 232 4.11 -25.15 -2.12
N THR A 233 5.41 -25.39 -2.00
CA THR A 233 6.09 -25.60 -0.72
C THR A 233 6.62 -24.30 -0.08
N CYS A 234 6.46 -23.15 -0.74
CA CYS A 234 6.89 -21.85 -0.24
C CYS A 234 6.16 -20.71 -0.97
N ILE A 235 4.88 -20.55 -0.68
CA ILE A 235 3.98 -19.54 -1.25
C ILE A 235 4.24 -18.17 -0.65
N PHE A 236 4.50 -17.22 -1.54
CA PHE A 236 4.46 -15.77 -1.34
C PHE A 236 3.69 -15.18 -2.54
N PRO A 237 3.48 -13.86 -2.71
CA PRO A 237 2.61 -13.35 -3.78
C PRO A 237 3.10 -13.75 -5.18
N VAL A 238 2.19 -14.20 -6.04
CA VAL A 238 2.52 -14.57 -7.44
C VAL A 238 3.11 -13.41 -8.24
N ASP A 239 2.64 -12.19 -7.95
CA ASP A 239 3.16 -10.94 -8.50
C ASP A 239 4.60 -10.62 -8.07
N ASP A 240 5.11 -11.30 -7.05
CA ASP A 240 6.49 -11.19 -6.57
C ASP A 240 7.30 -12.43 -6.97
N PHE A 241 6.67 -13.61 -7.02
CA PHE A 241 7.28 -14.86 -7.48
C PHE A 241 7.69 -14.81 -8.95
N LEU A 242 6.77 -14.44 -9.86
CA LEU A 242 7.08 -14.39 -11.30
C LEU A 242 8.28 -13.48 -11.62
N PRO A 243 8.36 -12.22 -11.15
CA PRO A 243 9.53 -11.40 -11.39
C PRO A 243 10.79 -11.86 -10.67
N ALA A 244 10.68 -12.58 -9.55
CA ALA A 244 11.85 -13.14 -8.86
C ALA A 244 12.60 -14.19 -9.72
N LEU A 245 11.92 -14.85 -10.66
CA LEU A 245 12.52 -15.87 -11.52
C LEU A 245 13.46 -15.32 -12.60
N HIS A 246 13.29 -14.06 -13.02
CA HIS A 246 14.00 -13.51 -14.20
C HIS A 246 14.67 -12.16 -13.98
N SER A 247 14.28 -11.42 -12.93
CA SER A 247 14.81 -10.08 -12.65
C SER A 247 15.52 -10.03 -11.30
N PHE A 248 16.30 -8.98 -11.08
CA PHE A 248 16.91 -8.75 -9.76
C PHE A 248 15.82 -8.42 -8.73
N HIS A 249 15.53 -9.37 -7.86
CA HIS A 249 14.63 -9.17 -6.72
C HIS A 249 15.39 -8.51 -5.55
N PRO A 250 14.86 -7.44 -4.91
CA PRO A 250 15.62 -6.68 -3.92
C PRO A 250 15.72 -7.39 -2.58
N ARG A 251 14.80 -8.31 -2.30
CA ARG A 251 14.81 -9.19 -1.12
C ARG A 251 15.76 -10.37 -1.35
N PRO A 252 16.95 -10.41 -0.71
CA PRO A 252 17.94 -11.48 -0.91
C PRO A 252 17.44 -12.84 -0.42
N ASP A 253 16.66 -12.84 0.65
CA ASP A 253 15.99 -14.01 1.21
C ASP A 253 15.03 -14.66 0.18
N ILE A 254 14.23 -13.86 -0.55
CA ILE A 254 13.40 -14.35 -1.65
C ILE A 254 14.24 -14.96 -2.77
N ARG A 255 15.35 -14.31 -3.15
CA ARG A 255 16.25 -14.83 -4.20
C ARG A 255 16.88 -16.17 -3.84
N SER A 256 17.07 -16.42 -2.55
CA SER A 256 17.65 -17.66 -2.04
C SER A 256 16.64 -18.80 -1.86
N LEU A 257 15.35 -18.55 -2.11
CA LEU A 257 14.34 -19.60 -2.00
C LEU A 257 14.56 -20.67 -3.06
N PRO A 258 14.41 -21.97 -2.74
CA PRO A 258 14.59 -23.04 -3.72
C PRO A 258 13.67 -22.94 -4.95
N CYS A 259 12.47 -22.38 -4.79
CA CYS A 259 11.54 -22.16 -5.89
C CYS A 259 11.93 -21.00 -6.81
N VAL A 260 12.87 -20.15 -6.38
CA VAL A 260 13.39 -18.98 -7.11
C VAL A 260 14.79 -19.25 -7.65
N ASP A 261 15.68 -19.82 -6.82
CA ASP A 261 17.06 -20.19 -7.10
C ASP A 261 17.13 -21.42 -8.02
N THR A 262 16.55 -21.26 -9.20
CA THR A 262 16.60 -22.21 -10.30
C THR A 262 17.72 -21.77 -11.23
N ASP A 263 18.65 -22.68 -11.55
CA ASP A 263 19.80 -22.42 -12.43
C ASP A 263 19.42 -21.49 -13.61
N THR A 264 19.93 -20.26 -13.52
CA THR A 264 19.50 -18.96 -14.10
C THR A 264 19.07 -18.95 -15.57
N THR A 265 17.90 -19.50 -15.92
CA THR A 265 17.48 -19.59 -17.34
C THR A 265 16.04 -19.17 -17.61
N PHE A 266 15.29 -18.64 -16.64
CA PHE A 266 13.93 -18.16 -16.85
C PHE A 266 13.94 -16.85 -17.64
N VAL A 267 13.36 -16.86 -18.84
CA VAL A 267 13.34 -15.72 -19.77
C VAL A 267 11.93 -15.17 -19.83
N ALA A 268 11.75 -13.98 -19.26
CA ALA A 268 10.50 -13.24 -19.36
C ALA A 268 10.62 -12.09 -20.35
N LEU A 269 9.57 -11.91 -21.13
CA LEU A 269 9.43 -10.88 -22.14
C LEU A 269 8.20 -10.01 -21.83
N THR A 270 8.09 -8.89 -22.51
CA THR A 270 6.95 -7.99 -22.41
C THR A 270 6.73 -7.26 -23.72
N PHE A 271 5.50 -6.82 -23.97
CA PHE A 271 5.28 -5.79 -24.98
C PHE A 271 5.79 -4.43 -24.50
N PRO A 272 6.17 -3.52 -25.42
CA PRO A 272 6.44 -2.13 -25.11
C PRO A 272 5.22 -1.48 -24.45
N GLN A 273 5.47 -0.51 -23.57
CA GLN A 273 4.42 0.08 -22.72
C GLN A 273 3.26 0.70 -23.54
N GLU A 274 3.54 1.15 -24.77
CA GLU A 274 2.58 1.78 -25.67
C GLU A 274 1.70 0.78 -26.44
N ALA A 275 2.01 -0.52 -26.40
CA ALA A 275 1.28 -1.52 -27.17
C ALA A 275 -0.15 -1.75 -26.68
N ALA A 276 -0.39 -1.53 -25.37
CA ALA A 276 -1.71 -1.54 -24.71
C ALA A 276 -2.65 -2.68 -25.18
N LEU A 277 -2.16 -3.91 -25.28
CA LEU A 277 -2.94 -5.06 -25.81
C LEU A 277 -4.06 -5.51 -24.89
N ILE A 278 -3.88 -5.30 -23.58
CA ILE A 278 -4.79 -5.70 -22.52
C ILE A 278 -5.17 -4.47 -21.72
N GLN A 279 -6.47 -4.32 -21.47
CA GLN A 279 -7.02 -3.37 -20.51
C GLN A 279 -7.48 -4.16 -19.29
N VAL A 280 -7.15 -3.66 -18.11
CA VAL A 280 -7.68 -4.18 -16.85
C VAL A 280 -8.75 -3.20 -16.38
N GLU A 281 -9.95 -3.69 -16.14
CA GLU A 281 -11.03 -2.87 -15.58
C GLU A 281 -10.55 -2.26 -14.24
N ASP A 282 -10.60 -0.93 -14.11
CA ASP A 282 -10.35 -0.28 -12.83
C ASP A 282 -11.44 -0.73 -11.85
N ARG A 283 -11.06 -1.68 -11.01
CA ARG A 283 -11.95 -2.26 -10.02
C ARG A 283 -12.28 -1.25 -8.92
N GLY A 284 -11.60 -0.10 -8.86
CA GLY A 284 -11.32 0.51 -7.57
C GLY A 284 -10.49 -0.47 -6.73
N SER A 285 -10.09 -0.06 -5.53
CA SER A 285 -9.29 -0.93 -4.67
C SER A 285 -10.10 -2.12 -4.11
N VAL A 286 -10.29 -3.19 -4.90
CA VAL A 286 -11.12 -4.36 -4.54
C VAL A 286 -10.42 -5.35 -3.58
N SER A 287 -9.48 -4.88 -2.77
CA SER A 287 -9.01 -5.67 -1.61
C SER A 287 -8.83 -4.90 -0.31
N LYS A 288 -9.46 -3.71 -0.17
CA LYS A 288 -9.47 -2.97 1.12
C LYS A 288 -10.17 -3.70 2.26
N PHE A 289 -10.94 -4.75 1.95
CA PHE A 289 -11.68 -5.55 2.93
C PHE A 289 -11.25 -7.02 3.04
N SER A 290 -10.04 -7.36 2.60
CA SER A 290 -9.43 -8.60 3.08
C SER A 290 -8.96 -8.38 4.52
N THR A 291 -9.88 -8.53 5.48
CA THR A 291 -9.70 -8.40 6.94
C THR A 291 -8.83 -9.51 7.55
N VAL A 292 -7.86 -10.01 6.79
CA VAL A 292 -7.10 -11.19 7.15
C VAL A 292 -5.68 -10.99 6.68
N ILE A 293 -4.84 -10.64 7.65
CA ILE A 293 -3.41 -10.42 7.56
C ILE A 293 -2.78 -11.65 8.23
N LEU A 294 -2.04 -12.47 7.48
CA LEU A 294 -1.40 -13.69 7.99
C LEU A 294 -0.14 -13.35 8.80
N GLY A 295 -0.31 -12.99 10.08
CA GLY A 295 0.76 -12.77 11.04
C GLY A 295 0.63 -13.65 12.27
N ASP A 296 1.77 -13.96 12.91
CA ASP A 296 1.80 -14.81 14.09
C ASP A 296 0.89 -14.24 15.19
N LEU A 297 -0.12 -15.03 15.54
CA LEU A 297 -1.11 -14.84 16.61
C LEU A 297 -2.21 -13.77 16.37
N GLY A 298 -3.22 -14.17 15.59
CA GLY A 298 -4.62 -13.83 15.91
C GLY A 298 -5.20 -12.60 15.21
N ALA A 299 -5.53 -12.73 13.92
CA ALA A 299 -6.54 -11.85 13.33
C ALA A 299 -7.92 -12.17 13.97
N SER A 300 -8.49 -11.22 14.70
CA SER A 300 -9.82 -11.35 15.29
C SER A 300 -10.89 -11.58 14.21
N ILE A 301 -11.70 -12.61 14.44
CA ILE A 301 -12.84 -13.01 13.62
C ILE A 301 -13.92 -11.93 13.73
N GLY A 302 -14.02 -11.05 12.74
CA GLY A 302 -15.28 -10.34 12.49
C GLY A 302 -16.30 -11.33 11.94
N GLU A 303 -17.36 -11.62 12.70
CA GLU A 303 -18.44 -12.53 12.31
C GLU A 303 -19.23 -11.97 11.10
N GLU A 304 -19.71 -12.86 10.23
CA GLU A 304 -20.46 -12.51 9.01
C GLU A 304 -21.79 -11.78 9.30
N GLU A 305 -22.35 -11.94 10.51
CA GLU A 305 -23.57 -11.27 10.94
C GLU A 305 -23.41 -9.74 11.04
N ASP A 306 -22.21 -9.24 11.40
CA ASP A 306 -21.93 -7.80 11.47
C ASP A 306 -21.87 -7.15 10.08
N LEU A 307 -21.43 -7.88 9.05
CA LEU A 307 -21.34 -7.37 7.67
C LEU A 307 -22.69 -7.33 6.97
N ALA A 308 -23.58 -8.29 7.25
CA ALA A 308 -24.94 -8.29 6.73
C ALA A 308 -25.80 -7.21 7.40
N ALA A 309 -25.64 -7.01 8.71
CA ALA A 309 -26.24 -5.89 9.43
C ALA A 309 -25.71 -4.54 8.90
N LEU A 310 -24.40 -4.38 8.69
CA LEU A 310 -23.84 -3.18 8.05
C LEU A 310 -24.42 -2.94 6.64
N ARG A 311 -24.57 -3.99 5.81
CA ARG A 311 -25.13 -3.89 4.46
C ARG A 311 -26.61 -3.50 4.43
N MET A 312 -27.40 -3.97 5.39
CA MET A 312 -28.80 -3.53 5.54
C MET A 312 -28.87 -2.07 6.02
N THR A 313 -27.95 -1.67 6.90
CA THR A 313 -27.84 -0.27 7.37
C THR A 313 -27.35 0.67 6.25
N LEU A 314 -26.62 0.15 5.26
CA LEU A 314 -26.02 0.88 4.14
C LEU A 314 -27.02 1.37 3.09
N GLU A 315 -28.17 0.72 2.92
CA GLU A 315 -29.25 1.23 2.05
C GLU A 315 -30.08 2.33 2.73
N GLU A 316 -30.14 2.34 4.07
CA GLU A 316 -30.91 3.33 4.84
C GLU A 316 -30.12 4.63 5.16
N ALA A 317 -28.78 4.59 5.12
CA ALA A 317 -27.92 5.72 5.51
C ALA A 317 -27.61 6.72 4.37
N THR A 318 -28.62 7.16 3.61
CA THR A 318 -28.48 8.26 2.63
C THR A 318 -28.42 9.66 3.28
N LYS A 319 -27.80 9.76 4.46
CA LYS A 319 -27.33 10.99 5.12
C LYS A 319 -26.06 10.65 5.91
N ARG A 320 -24.89 10.86 5.31
CA ARG A 320 -23.59 10.73 5.99
C ARG A 320 -23.38 11.93 6.92
N GLU A 321 -23.96 11.90 8.11
CA GLU A 321 -23.63 12.85 9.17
C GLU A 321 -22.27 12.45 9.78
N LEU A 322 -21.36 13.42 9.88
CA LEU A 322 -20.08 13.23 10.57
C LEU A 322 -20.34 13.15 12.07
N LEU A 323 -20.00 12.01 12.69
CA LEU A 323 -20.01 11.88 14.14
C LEU A 323 -18.79 12.61 14.70
N VAL A 324 -19.05 13.59 15.58
CA VAL A 324 -18.01 14.36 16.26
C VAL A 324 -18.22 14.16 17.75
N GLU A 325 -17.21 13.60 18.42
CA GLU A 325 -17.30 13.28 19.84
C GLU A 325 -16.65 14.35 20.72
N ASP A 326 -17.29 14.66 21.84
CA ASP A 326 -16.70 15.50 22.89
C ASP A 326 -15.88 14.63 23.84
N VAL A 327 -14.56 14.71 23.71
CA VAL A 327 -13.62 13.91 24.49
C VAL A 327 -13.23 14.56 25.83
N SER A 328 -13.96 15.59 26.28
CA SER A 328 -13.83 16.11 27.65
C SER A 328 -14.34 15.11 28.70
N SER A 329 -15.20 14.16 28.30
CA SER A 329 -15.73 13.09 29.14
C SER A 329 -15.13 11.72 28.80
N ASN A 330 -15.02 10.82 29.79
CA ASN A 330 -14.56 9.44 29.55
C ASN A 330 -15.49 8.68 28.60
N ASP A 331 -16.80 8.95 28.64
CA ASP A 331 -17.78 8.33 27.73
C ASP A 331 -17.55 8.75 26.27
N GLY A 332 -17.32 10.04 26.03
CA GLY A 332 -16.99 10.54 24.70
C GLY A 332 -15.64 10.04 24.19
N LEU A 333 -14.64 9.91 25.06
CA LEU A 333 -13.35 9.32 24.72
C LEU A 333 -13.47 7.84 24.31
N ALA A 334 -14.21 7.04 25.08
CA ALA A 334 -14.46 5.63 24.75
C ALA A 334 -15.24 5.47 23.43
N LYS A 335 -16.23 6.34 23.17
CA LYS A 335 -16.93 6.39 21.88
C LYS A 335 -16.00 6.75 20.74
N ALA A 336 -15.12 7.74 20.94
CA ALA A 336 -14.16 8.15 19.93
C ALA A 336 -13.20 7.00 19.57
N ALA A 337 -12.70 6.27 20.56
CA ALA A 337 -11.86 5.10 20.36
C ALA A 337 -12.62 3.96 19.62
N ALA A 338 -13.88 3.71 19.97
CA ALA A 338 -14.71 2.72 19.28
C ALA A 338 -15.01 3.09 17.82
N ILE A 339 -15.20 4.38 17.52
CA ILE A 339 -15.34 4.88 16.14
C ILE A 339 -14.03 4.65 15.38
N MET A 340 -12.90 5.03 15.97
CA MET A 340 -11.59 4.85 15.36
C MET A 340 -11.27 3.39 15.04
N GLN A 341 -11.56 2.44 15.95
CA GLN A 341 -11.39 1.01 15.69
C GLN A 341 -12.17 0.54 14.45
N LYS A 342 -13.36 1.12 14.22
CA LYS A 342 -14.24 0.71 13.11
C LYS A 342 -13.82 1.27 11.76
N GLN A 343 -13.26 2.48 11.71
CA GLN A 343 -13.04 3.19 10.44
C GLN A 343 -11.64 3.79 10.24
N GLY A 344 -10.75 3.67 11.22
CA GLY A 344 -9.37 4.18 11.17
C GLY A 344 -9.24 5.67 11.46
N PHE A 345 -10.33 6.41 11.68
CA PHE A 345 -10.26 7.84 12.03
C PHE A 345 -11.44 8.27 12.91
N VAL A 346 -11.27 9.39 13.60
CA VAL A 346 -12.33 10.01 14.41
C VAL A 346 -12.21 11.53 14.39
N LEU A 347 -13.36 12.21 14.47
CA LEU A 347 -13.44 13.65 14.71
C LEU A 347 -13.82 13.90 16.16
N VAL A 348 -13.07 14.78 16.82
CA VAL A 348 -13.29 15.14 18.22
C VAL A 348 -13.27 16.64 18.44
N GLN A 349 -13.84 17.08 19.55
CA GLN A 349 -13.72 18.46 20.02
C GLN A 349 -12.69 18.56 21.14
N LEU A 350 -11.80 19.56 21.02
CA LEU A 350 -10.87 19.98 22.08
C LEU A 350 -11.04 21.49 22.34
N PRO A 351 -12.16 21.93 22.95
CA PRO A 351 -12.45 23.35 23.14
C PRO A 351 -11.36 24.11 23.89
N GLU A 352 -10.69 23.45 24.83
CA GLU A 352 -9.58 24.01 25.62
C GLU A 352 -8.34 24.37 24.78
N CYS A 353 -8.22 23.82 23.58
CA CYS A 353 -7.08 24.05 22.68
C CYS A 353 -7.39 25.06 21.56
N GLN A 354 -8.63 25.53 21.44
CA GLN A 354 -9.05 26.37 20.32
C GLN A 354 -8.22 27.67 20.24
N GLU A 355 -8.14 28.43 21.32
CA GLU A 355 -7.40 29.70 21.35
C GLU A 355 -5.89 29.50 21.08
N ILE A 356 -5.34 28.38 21.58
CA ILE A 356 -3.93 28.03 21.39
C ILE A 356 -3.66 27.68 19.91
N PHE A 357 -4.56 26.92 19.28
CA PHE A 357 -4.48 26.59 17.86
C PHE A 357 -4.56 27.84 16.99
N GLU A 358 -5.54 28.71 17.21
CA GLU A 358 -5.71 29.96 16.44
C GLU A 358 -4.48 30.88 16.57
N ALA A 359 -3.90 30.97 17.77
CA ALA A 359 -2.69 31.74 18.01
C ALA A 359 -1.47 31.15 17.27
N ALA A 360 -1.28 29.82 17.33
CA ALA A 360 -0.19 29.14 16.63
C ALA A 360 -0.36 29.26 15.11
N GLU A 361 -1.56 29.02 14.59
CA GLU A 361 -1.87 29.09 13.16
C GLU A 361 -1.54 30.48 12.60
N LYS A 362 -1.97 31.55 13.28
CA LYS A 362 -1.69 32.94 12.86
C LYS A 362 -0.19 33.27 12.83
N LEU A 363 0.57 32.77 13.81
CA LEU A 363 2.02 32.99 13.86
C LEU A 363 2.74 32.22 12.74
N TRP A 364 2.32 30.99 12.44
CA TRP A 364 2.85 30.21 11.32
C TRP A 364 2.49 30.81 9.96
N GLN A 365 1.27 31.31 9.77
CA GLN A 365 0.89 32.08 8.58
C GLN A 365 1.84 33.27 8.38
N SER A 366 2.13 34.00 9.47
CA SER A 366 3.04 35.15 9.44
C SER A 366 4.47 34.75 9.12
N PHE A 367 4.94 33.61 9.66
CA PHE A 367 6.27 33.06 9.40
C PHE A 367 6.48 32.73 7.91
N PHE A 368 5.52 32.05 7.27
CA PHE A 368 5.67 31.66 5.86
C PHE A 368 5.68 32.85 4.88
N LEU A 369 5.22 34.02 5.31
CA LEU A 369 5.33 35.26 4.52
C LEU A 369 6.72 35.93 4.64
N GLN A 370 7.58 35.48 5.55
CA GLN A 370 8.91 36.06 5.75
C GLN A 370 9.87 35.66 4.62
N GLU A 371 10.78 36.57 4.26
CA GLU A 371 11.79 36.33 3.23
C GLU A 371 12.96 35.47 3.75
N ASP A 372 13.22 35.49 5.06
CA ASP A 372 14.37 34.83 5.71
C ASP A 372 14.06 33.45 6.30
N LYS A 373 12.86 32.89 6.03
CA LYS A 373 12.43 31.56 6.50
C LYS A 373 13.41 30.42 6.20
N ALA A 374 14.19 30.53 5.10
CA ALA A 374 15.24 29.58 4.75
C ALA A 374 16.40 29.53 5.75
N SER A 375 16.55 30.52 6.63
CA SER A 375 17.57 30.50 7.70
C SER A 375 17.27 29.51 8.83
N TYR A 376 16.04 29.01 8.90
CA TYR A 376 15.56 28.05 9.88
C TYR A 376 15.62 26.59 9.40
N SER A 377 16.38 26.30 8.33
CA SER A 377 16.64 24.91 7.90
C SER A 377 17.71 24.25 8.79
N GLY A 378 17.48 22.98 9.15
CA GLY A 378 18.42 22.15 9.90
C GLY A 378 18.53 22.48 11.39
N LEU A 379 19.61 22.00 12.01
CA LEU A 379 19.89 22.14 13.44
C LEU A 379 20.82 23.31 13.76
N GLU A 380 20.80 23.79 15.01
CA GLU A 380 21.77 24.75 15.53
C GLU A 380 23.20 24.18 15.60
N GLN A 381 23.34 22.91 15.98
CA GLN A 381 24.64 22.22 16.08
C GLN A 381 24.59 20.82 15.45
N PRO A 382 25.69 20.33 14.85
CA PRO A 382 25.78 18.96 14.39
C PRO A 382 25.84 18.01 15.58
N HIS A 383 24.80 17.20 15.76
CA HIS A 383 24.72 16.21 16.83
C HIS A 383 24.77 14.77 16.30
N CYS A 384 25.39 13.89 17.09
CA CYS A 384 25.23 12.45 16.99
C CYS A 384 23.92 12.10 17.69
N THR A 385 22.84 12.07 16.93
CA THR A 385 21.51 11.65 17.40
C THR A 385 21.10 10.38 16.69
N ASP A 386 20.31 9.56 17.38
CA ASP A 386 19.68 8.36 16.84
C ASP A 386 18.27 8.62 16.27
N LEU A 387 17.81 9.87 16.25
CA LEU A 387 16.57 10.28 15.61
C LEU A 387 16.83 10.77 14.18
N PRO A 388 15.90 10.52 13.22
CA PRO A 388 16.07 11.02 11.87
C PRO A 388 16.03 12.55 11.84
N LEU A 389 16.90 13.12 11.01
CA LEU A 389 17.04 14.57 10.83
C LEU A 389 16.63 15.04 9.43
N ALA A 390 16.09 14.14 8.62
CA ALA A 390 15.68 14.47 7.25
C ALA A 390 14.69 15.63 7.30
N ASP A 391 15.01 16.69 6.55
CA ASP A 391 14.17 17.88 6.39
C ASP A 391 13.79 18.65 7.68
N ALA A 392 14.48 18.41 8.81
CA ALA A 392 14.25 19.14 10.06
C ALA A 392 14.38 20.67 9.87
N GLY A 393 13.41 21.42 10.40
CA GLY A 393 13.28 22.86 10.18
C GLY A 393 12.56 23.20 8.87
N TYR A 394 12.85 24.37 8.29
CA TYR A 394 12.19 24.82 7.06
C TYR A 394 12.70 24.08 5.81
N THR A 395 11.76 23.66 4.95
CA THR A 395 12.04 23.06 3.65
C THR A 395 11.05 23.54 2.57
N LEU A 396 11.55 23.84 1.37
CA LEU A 396 10.74 24.25 0.21
C LEU A 396 10.62 23.12 -0.81
N GLN A 397 9.40 22.83 -1.26
CA GLN A 397 9.09 21.86 -2.31
C GLN A 397 8.25 22.53 -3.40
N ASN A 398 8.05 21.85 -4.55
CA ASN A 398 7.36 22.45 -5.70
C ASN A 398 5.90 22.84 -5.42
N ALA A 399 5.17 22.05 -4.63
CA ALA A 399 3.73 22.25 -4.38
C ALA A 399 3.41 22.81 -2.98
N ARG A 400 4.41 22.87 -2.10
CA ARG A 400 4.27 23.30 -0.71
C ARG A 400 5.61 23.73 -0.14
N GLU A 401 5.55 24.49 0.92
CA GLU A 401 6.64 24.61 1.88
C GLU A 401 6.22 24.00 3.22
N HIS A 402 7.18 23.59 4.03
CA HIS A 402 6.87 23.06 5.34
C HIS A 402 7.97 23.38 6.37
N PHE A 403 7.57 23.26 7.63
CA PHE A 403 8.49 23.32 8.76
C PHE A 403 8.31 22.04 9.57
N HIS A 404 9.38 21.23 9.63
CA HIS A 404 9.36 19.91 10.27
C HIS A 404 9.99 19.98 11.66
N VAL A 405 9.26 19.52 12.67
CA VAL A 405 9.73 19.46 14.06
C VAL A 405 9.83 18.00 14.50
N VAL A 406 10.97 17.60 15.03
CA VAL A 406 11.15 16.32 15.74
C VAL A 406 11.15 16.62 17.24
N LEU A 407 10.15 16.12 17.97
CA LEU A 407 9.89 16.56 19.35
C LEU A 407 11.08 16.31 20.29
N GLY A 408 11.74 15.14 20.19
CA GLY A 408 12.94 14.81 20.96
C GLY A 408 14.16 15.70 20.67
N LEU A 409 14.12 16.46 19.58
CA LEU A 409 15.18 17.38 19.16
C LEU A 409 14.72 18.84 19.08
N ALA A 410 13.50 19.15 19.53
CA ALA A 410 12.91 20.48 19.37
C ALA A 410 13.81 21.59 19.91
N ALA A 411 14.48 21.37 21.04
CA ALA A 411 15.41 22.33 21.65
C ALA A 411 16.72 22.56 20.86
N GLN A 412 17.05 21.68 19.92
CA GLN A 412 18.27 21.74 19.10
C GLN A 412 17.98 22.26 17.67
N GLN A 413 16.71 22.29 17.28
CA GLN A 413 16.26 22.83 16.01
C GLN A 413 16.24 24.36 16.05
N ARG A 414 16.44 24.98 14.89
CA ARG A 414 16.32 26.43 14.74
C ARG A 414 14.85 26.80 14.60
N TRP A 415 14.23 27.26 15.68
CA TRP A 415 12.85 27.74 15.66
C TRP A 415 12.75 29.27 15.66
N PRO A 416 11.73 29.84 15.02
CA PRO A 416 11.32 31.19 15.33
C PRO A 416 10.68 31.21 16.72
N TRP A 417 11.12 32.13 17.59
CA TRP A 417 10.75 32.15 19.01
C TRP A 417 9.24 32.19 19.24
N ASP A 418 8.52 33.15 18.65
CA ASP A 418 7.08 33.31 18.90
C ASP A 418 6.25 32.09 18.44
N PRO A 419 6.40 31.55 17.20
CA PRO A 419 5.78 30.29 16.80
C PRO A 419 6.09 29.12 17.74
N SER A 420 7.34 28.97 18.22
CA SER A 420 7.70 27.87 19.12
C SER A 420 6.92 27.91 20.44
N GLN A 421 6.79 29.10 21.04
CA GLN A 421 6.09 29.28 22.32
C GLN A 421 4.59 29.02 22.18
N ALA A 422 3.99 29.44 21.06
CA ALA A 422 2.57 29.20 20.80
C ALA A 422 2.25 27.74 20.45
N THR A 423 3.20 27.03 19.82
CA THR A 423 2.98 25.66 19.33
C THR A 423 3.21 24.60 20.41
N ALA A 424 4.10 24.84 21.38
CA ALA A 424 4.43 23.86 22.41
C ALA A 424 3.21 23.34 23.23
N PRO A 425 2.29 24.20 23.72
CA PRO A 425 1.10 23.72 24.41
C PRO A 425 0.15 22.92 23.50
N LEU A 426 0.08 23.28 22.21
CA LEU A 426 -0.72 22.55 21.22
C LEU A 426 -0.17 21.15 20.97
N MET A 427 1.15 21.00 20.81
CA MET A 427 1.81 19.69 20.68
C MET A 427 1.51 18.80 21.88
N ALA A 428 1.67 19.32 23.09
CA ALA A 428 1.39 18.57 24.32
C ALA A 428 -0.07 18.13 24.43
N ALA A 429 -1.01 18.98 24.01
CA ALA A 429 -2.43 18.64 24.02
C ALA A 429 -2.80 17.55 23.01
N LEU A 430 -2.26 17.62 21.79
CA LEU A 430 -2.48 16.59 20.76
C LEU A 430 -1.83 15.25 21.14
N GLN A 431 -0.61 15.28 21.68
CA GLN A 431 0.04 14.09 22.24
C GLN A 431 -0.79 13.47 23.36
N GLY A 432 -1.27 14.29 24.30
CA GLY A 432 -2.14 13.84 25.38
C GLY A 432 -3.47 13.25 24.88
N LEU A 433 -4.06 13.80 23.82
CA LEU A 433 -5.24 13.22 23.17
C LEU A 433 -4.91 11.84 22.58
N CYS A 434 -3.81 11.70 21.83
CA CYS A 434 -3.40 10.42 21.25
C CYS A 434 -3.16 9.35 22.33
N GLN A 435 -2.47 9.70 23.42
CA GLN A 435 -2.25 8.79 24.56
C GLN A 435 -3.58 8.35 25.21
N ARG A 436 -4.49 9.29 25.42
CA ARG A 436 -5.82 9.00 25.99
C ARG A 436 -6.63 8.09 25.08
N LEU A 437 -6.63 8.32 23.77
CA LEU A 437 -7.29 7.45 22.80
C LEU A 437 -6.65 6.06 22.75
N LEU A 438 -5.32 5.98 22.80
CA LEU A 438 -4.58 4.72 22.80
C LEU A 438 -4.97 3.82 23.98
N ARG A 439 -5.09 4.39 25.19
CA ARG A 439 -5.50 3.65 26.40
C ARG A 439 -6.90 3.03 26.30
N GLU A 440 -7.81 3.66 25.55
CA GLU A 440 -9.18 3.14 25.33
C GLU A 440 -9.23 2.02 24.28
N LEU A 441 -8.15 1.78 23.53
CA LEU A 441 -8.05 0.66 22.61
C LEU A 441 -7.82 -0.66 23.38
N PRO A 442 -8.16 -1.83 22.79
CA PRO A 442 -7.81 -3.12 23.37
C PRO A 442 -6.31 -3.20 23.66
N LYS A 443 -5.96 -3.60 24.89
CA LYS A 443 -4.58 -3.59 25.41
C LYS A 443 -3.90 -2.22 25.41
N GLY A 444 -4.68 -1.13 25.44
CA GLY A 444 -4.18 0.24 25.35
C GLY A 444 -3.10 0.60 26.36
N ASP A 445 -3.19 0.10 27.60
CA ASP A 445 -2.15 0.30 28.62
C ASP A 445 -0.80 -0.33 28.23
N GLU A 446 -0.82 -1.50 27.56
CA GLU A 446 0.39 -2.16 27.05
C GLU A 446 0.98 -1.38 25.88
N LEU A 447 0.12 -0.89 24.98
CA LEU A 447 0.53 -0.08 23.82
C LEU A 447 1.14 1.25 24.25
N GLU A 448 0.54 1.93 25.23
CA GLU A 448 1.11 3.16 25.76
C GLU A 448 2.45 2.90 26.46
N ALA A 449 2.55 1.82 27.25
CA ALA A 449 3.81 1.45 27.89
C ALA A 449 4.91 1.12 26.85
N ALA A 450 4.55 0.52 25.72
CA ALA A 450 5.46 0.32 24.59
C ALA A 450 5.92 1.66 24.00
N TRP A 451 4.99 2.59 23.70
CA TRP A 451 5.34 3.91 23.21
C TRP A 451 6.27 4.69 24.14
N GLN A 452 6.01 4.64 25.46
CA GLN A 452 6.88 5.29 26.44
C GLN A 452 8.26 4.64 26.49
N ARG A 453 8.34 3.31 26.45
CA ARG A 453 9.62 2.58 26.43
C ARG A 453 10.49 3.01 25.25
N GLU A 454 9.89 3.13 24.08
CA GLU A 454 10.60 3.59 22.88
C GLU A 454 11.08 5.02 23.00
N THR A 455 10.22 5.89 23.52
CA THR A 455 10.57 7.28 23.80
C THR A 455 11.76 7.38 24.76
N ASP A 456 11.81 6.52 25.78
CA ASP A 456 12.91 6.48 26.75
C ASP A 456 14.22 5.98 26.14
N LEU A 457 14.14 5.09 25.13
CA LEU A 457 15.30 4.50 24.45
C LEU A 457 15.89 5.43 23.39
N THR A 458 15.05 6.01 22.53
CA THR A 458 15.48 6.76 21.34
C THR A 458 15.32 8.28 21.48
N GLY A 459 14.60 8.74 22.50
CA GLY A 459 14.01 10.08 22.53
C GLY A 459 12.66 10.11 21.80
N ASP A 460 11.89 11.20 22.00
CA ASP A 460 10.57 11.35 21.39
C ASP A 460 10.69 11.51 19.87
N ALA A 461 10.31 10.44 19.19
CA ALA A 461 10.30 10.29 17.74
C ALA A 461 9.19 11.09 17.06
N SER A 462 8.17 11.50 17.82
CA SER A 462 6.98 12.15 17.28
C SER A 462 7.38 13.43 16.57
N VAL A 463 6.60 13.78 15.55
CA VAL A 463 6.86 14.96 14.74
C VAL A 463 5.68 15.93 14.76
N PHE A 464 5.99 17.21 14.56
CA PHE A 464 4.99 18.23 14.35
C PHE A 464 5.30 18.98 13.06
N ASP A 465 4.50 18.71 12.03
CA ASP A 465 4.66 19.27 10.71
C ASP A 465 3.71 20.45 10.49
N ILE A 466 4.29 21.54 10.00
CA ILE A 466 3.53 22.70 9.55
C ILE A 466 3.62 22.78 8.03
N PHE A 467 2.55 22.38 7.35
CA PHE A 467 2.47 22.40 5.88
C PHE A 467 1.75 23.64 5.37
N HIS A 468 2.39 24.40 4.47
CA HIS A 468 1.77 25.46 3.71
C HIS A 468 1.73 25.09 2.22
N TYR A 469 0.54 24.73 1.73
CA TYR A 469 0.30 24.34 0.34
C TYR A 469 0.00 25.57 -0.52
N PHE A 470 0.70 25.68 -1.64
CA PHE A 470 0.50 26.78 -2.58
C PHE A 470 -0.79 26.59 -3.40
N PRO A 471 -1.44 27.69 -3.82
CA PRO A 471 -2.51 27.62 -4.83
C PRO A 471 -1.99 26.96 -6.12
N MET A 472 -2.63 25.88 -6.57
CA MET A 472 -2.24 25.22 -7.82
C MET A 472 -2.74 25.99 -9.03
N GLN A 473 -1.85 26.29 -9.99
CA GLN A 473 -2.28 26.58 -11.37
C GLN A 473 -2.73 25.25 -11.99
N GLN A 474 -3.97 25.22 -12.51
CA GLN A 474 -4.65 24.04 -13.05
C GLN A 474 -3.68 23.05 -13.76
N SER A 475 -3.32 21.95 -13.07
CA SER A 475 -2.60 20.81 -13.66
C SER A 475 -3.47 19.55 -13.55
N GLU A 476 -3.27 18.62 -14.46
CA GLU A 476 -4.21 17.53 -14.80
C GLU A 476 -4.53 16.53 -13.67
N ALA A 477 -3.81 16.54 -12.54
CA ALA A 477 -4.05 15.63 -11.41
C ALA A 477 -4.72 16.28 -10.17
N GLY A 478 -4.73 17.60 -10.03
CA GLY A 478 -5.46 18.33 -8.98
C GLY A 478 -5.12 18.02 -7.50
N LEU A 479 -4.10 17.22 -7.19
CA LEU A 479 -3.70 16.83 -5.82
C LEU A 479 -2.40 17.53 -5.38
N ALA A 480 -2.41 18.13 -4.18
CA ALA A 480 -1.23 18.68 -3.52
C ALA A 480 -0.47 17.64 -2.68
N MET A 481 -1.15 16.58 -2.26
CA MET A 481 -0.58 15.41 -1.59
C MET A 481 -1.31 14.16 -2.07
N ALA A 482 -0.55 13.18 -2.55
CA ALA A 482 -1.09 11.92 -3.05
C ALA A 482 -1.72 11.07 -1.94
N ALA A 483 -2.52 10.08 -2.34
CA ALA A 483 -3.17 9.16 -1.41
C ALA A 483 -2.19 8.22 -0.72
N HIS A 484 -2.05 8.33 0.60
CA HIS A 484 -1.10 7.57 1.43
C HIS A 484 -1.70 7.28 2.82
N THR A 485 -0.99 6.51 3.63
CA THR A 485 -1.21 6.29 5.07
C THR A 485 -0.01 6.86 5.83
N ASP A 486 -0.22 7.21 7.10
CA ASP A 486 0.86 7.69 7.95
C ASP A 486 1.61 6.52 8.59
N PRO A 487 2.93 6.59 8.76
CA PRO A 487 3.74 5.47 9.26
C PRO A 487 3.72 5.25 10.79
N GLY A 488 3.32 6.27 11.57
CA GLY A 488 3.37 6.31 13.03
C GLY A 488 2.20 5.60 13.74
N LEU A 489 1.89 6.01 14.97
CA LEU A 489 0.76 5.51 15.76
C LEU A 489 -0.54 6.25 15.43
N PHE A 490 -0.49 7.57 15.51
CA PHE A 490 -1.62 8.45 15.22
C PHE A 490 -1.15 9.70 14.50
N THR A 491 -2.05 10.27 13.72
CA THR A 491 -1.93 11.63 13.20
C THR A 491 -3.08 12.47 13.74
N ALA A 492 -2.79 13.55 14.45
CA ALA A 492 -3.78 14.44 15.03
C ALA A 492 -3.61 15.86 14.49
N LYS A 493 -4.69 16.44 13.95
CA LYS A 493 -4.68 17.81 13.43
C LYS A 493 -6.03 18.49 13.56
N PHE A 494 -6.01 19.80 13.75
CA PHE A 494 -7.20 20.61 13.55
C PHE A 494 -7.58 20.65 12.06
N LEU A 495 -8.87 20.66 11.76
CA LEU A 495 -9.35 20.83 10.39
C LEU A 495 -9.06 22.24 9.89
N SER A 496 -8.53 22.35 8.68
CA SER A 496 -8.16 23.64 8.09
C SER A 496 -9.42 24.42 7.68
N GLU A 497 -9.33 25.75 7.63
CA GLU A 497 -10.40 26.58 7.02
C GLU A 497 -10.51 26.32 5.51
N SER A 498 -9.36 26.27 4.83
CA SER A 498 -9.29 25.97 3.40
C SER A 498 -9.46 24.47 3.15
N CYS A 499 -10.56 24.11 2.48
CA CYS A 499 -10.88 22.73 2.13
C CYS A 499 -9.83 22.08 1.22
N GLY A 500 -9.73 20.75 1.30
CA GLY A 500 -8.85 19.95 0.44
C GLY A 500 -8.53 18.56 0.99
N LEU A 501 -8.67 18.32 2.29
CA LEU A 501 -8.42 17.00 2.87
C LEU A 501 -9.54 16.03 2.51
N GLU A 502 -9.15 14.90 1.95
CA GLU A 502 -10.04 13.79 1.67
C GLU A 502 -9.56 12.54 2.41
N LEU A 503 -10.46 11.94 3.19
CA LEU A 503 -10.23 10.67 3.88
C LEU A 503 -10.91 9.57 3.10
N LEU A 504 -10.26 8.42 2.99
CA LEU A 504 -10.91 7.26 2.41
C LEU A 504 -11.67 6.53 3.52
N ASP A 505 -12.99 6.46 3.39
CA ASP A 505 -13.82 5.74 4.35
C ASP A 505 -13.75 4.22 4.15
N VAL A 506 -14.38 3.49 5.09
CA VAL A 506 -14.47 2.04 5.01
C VAL A 506 -15.14 1.61 3.71
N HIS A 507 -16.14 2.33 3.20
CA HIS A 507 -16.85 1.99 1.97
C HIS A 507 -16.00 2.15 0.70
N GLY A 508 -14.82 2.76 0.81
CA GLY A 508 -13.90 3.02 -0.29
C GLY A 508 -14.17 4.35 -0.99
N ASP A 509 -15.01 5.21 -0.40
CA ASP A 509 -15.30 6.54 -0.92
C ASP A 509 -14.37 7.59 -0.31
N TRP A 510 -14.10 8.65 -1.07
CA TRP A 510 -13.35 9.81 -0.59
C TRP A 510 -14.28 10.81 0.08
N LEU A 511 -14.12 11.01 1.40
CA LEU A 511 -14.82 11.98 2.22
C LEU A 511 -14.05 13.30 2.28
N ALA A 512 -14.57 14.35 1.65
CA ALA A 512 -14.04 15.71 1.77
C ALA A 512 -14.40 16.32 3.14
N ILE A 513 -13.63 15.99 4.16
CA ILE A 513 -14.01 16.16 5.57
C ILE A 513 -14.29 17.62 5.95
N GLU A 514 -13.54 18.56 5.40
CA GLU A 514 -13.69 20.00 5.66
C GLU A 514 -14.90 20.61 4.95
N GLU A 515 -15.34 20.03 3.83
CA GLU A 515 -16.55 20.45 3.12
C GLU A 515 -17.79 19.95 3.86
N LEU A 516 -17.72 18.74 4.40
CA LEU A 516 -18.77 18.15 5.24
C LEU A 516 -18.96 18.89 6.58
N ARG A 517 -17.91 19.54 7.11
CA ARG A 517 -18.02 20.44 8.27
C ARG A 517 -19.02 21.58 8.03
N GLY A 518 -19.06 22.11 6.80
CA GLY A 518 -19.86 23.28 6.40
C GLY A 518 -21.38 23.15 6.57
N ALA A 519 -21.89 21.94 6.85
CA ALA A 519 -23.31 21.69 7.14
C ALA A 519 -23.66 21.61 8.65
N SER A 520 -22.68 21.44 9.54
CA SER A 520 -22.93 20.91 10.90
C SER A 520 -22.35 21.73 12.07
N GLY A 521 -21.65 22.86 11.84
CA GLY A 521 -21.34 23.81 12.92
C GLY A 521 -19.98 24.51 12.82
N SER A 522 -19.84 25.62 13.56
CA SER A 522 -18.71 26.56 13.56
C SER A 522 -17.58 26.18 14.53
N GLY A 523 -17.32 24.89 14.73
CA GLY A 523 -16.31 24.40 15.69
C GLY A 523 -14.97 24.05 15.04
N HIS A 524 -13.87 24.31 15.74
CA HIS A 524 -12.54 23.79 15.40
C HIS A 524 -12.46 22.32 15.81
N TRP A 525 -12.75 21.41 14.87
CA TRP A 525 -12.66 19.98 15.09
C TRP A 525 -11.22 19.49 14.94
N VAL A 526 -10.85 18.53 15.78
CA VAL A 526 -9.61 17.78 15.66
C VAL A 526 -9.92 16.45 15.01
N LEU A 527 -9.21 16.17 13.92
CA LEU A 527 -9.18 14.89 13.26
C LEU A 527 -8.03 14.08 13.84
N VAL A 528 -8.31 12.84 14.25
CA VAL A 528 -7.29 11.86 14.60
C VAL A 528 -7.40 10.68 13.65
N LEU A 529 -6.29 10.34 13.00
CA LEU A 529 -6.13 9.20 12.11
C LEU A 529 -5.31 8.13 12.83
N ALA A 530 -5.68 6.87 12.65
CA ALA A 530 -4.81 5.74 12.94
C ALA A 530 -3.77 5.60 11.82
N ALA A 531 -2.56 5.21 12.21
CA ALA A 531 -1.40 5.11 11.33
C ALA A 531 -0.82 3.68 11.37
N ASP A 532 0.13 3.39 10.48
CA ASP A 532 0.56 2.03 10.15
C ASP A 532 1.22 1.31 11.34
N LEU A 533 1.94 2.00 12.23
CA LEU A 533 2.51 1.38 13.43
C LEU A 533 1.42 0.96 14.40
N LEU A 534 0.34 1.75 14.55
CA LEU A 534 -0.79 1.35 15.38
C LEU A 534 -1.54 0.16 14.78
N GLU A 535 -1.72 0.14 13.46
CA GLU A 535 -2.29 -1.03 12.79
C GLU A 535 -1.44 -2.28 13.05
N ARG A 536 -0.11 -2.17 12.99
CA ARG A 536 0.81 -3.26 13.34
C ARG A 536 0.67 -3.70 14.80
N TRP A 537 0.79 -2.78 15.74
CA TRP A 537 0.70 -3.06 17.18
C TRP A 537 -0.65 -3.65 17.61
N THR A 538 -1.71 -3.31 16.89
CA THR A 538 -3.05 -3.84 17.13
C THR A 538 -3.38 -5.06 16.28
N HIS A 539 -2.42 -5.59 15.51
CA HIS A 539 -2.58 -6.72 14.59
C HIS A 539 -3.76 -6.55 13.62
N GLY A 540 -3.95 -5.34 13.09
CA GLY A 540 -5.02 -5.00 12.16
C GLY A 540 -6.37 -4.69 12.82
N ALA A 541 -6.47 -4.67 14.16
CA ALA A 541 -7.71 -4.32 14.84
C ALA A 541 -8.07 -2.83 14.69
N VAL A 542 -7.08 -1.97 14.43
CA VAL A 542 -7.27 -0.56 14.05
C VAL A 542 -6.57 -0.30 12.72
N CYS A 543 -7.32 -0.22 11.62
CA CYS A 543 -6.75 0.01 10.30
C CYS A 543 -6.24 1.45 10.13
N SER A 544 -5.11 1.63 9.43
CA SER A 544 -4.59 2.95 9.12
C SER A 544 -5.50 3.70 8.13
N CYS A 545 -5.70 4.99 8.37
CA CYS A 545 -6.60 5.79 7.54
C CYS A 545 -5.87 6.34 6.32
N ARG A 546 -6.22 5.81 5.15
CA ARG A 546 -5.73 6.34 3.89
C ARG A 546 -6.34 7.71 3.60
N HIS A 547 -5.52 8.69 3.29
CA HIS A 547 -5.96 10.07 3.08
C HIS A 547 -5.13 10.78 1.99
N ARG A 548 -5.65 11.90 1.46
CA ARG A 548 -4.99 12.73 0.44
C ARG A 548 -5.37 14.20 0.59
N VAL A 549 -4.63 15.10 -0.06
CA VAL A 549 -4.94 16.54 -0.07
C VAL A 549 -5.07 17.04 -1.50
N ARG A 550 -6.25 17.57 -1.85
CA ARG A 550 -6.48 18.29 -3.11
C ARG A 550 -5.76 19.63 -3.10
N GLY A 551 -5.34 20.09 -4.28
CA GLY A 551 -4.79 21.44 -4.44
C GLY A 551 -5.78 22.50 -3.97
N PRO A 552 -5.37 23.48 -3.14
CA PRO A 552 -6.28 24.50 -2.65
C PRO A 552 -6.79 25.34 -3.82
N ALA A 553 -8.12 25.46 -3.93
CA ALA A 553 -8.76 26.27 -4.97
C ALA A 553 -8.68 27.79 -4.69
N GLN A 554 -8.34 28.17 -3.46
CA GLN A 554 -8.31 29.55 -2.99
C GLN A 554 -6.92 30.18 -3.16
N SER A 555 -6.89 31.49 -3.38
CA SER A 555 -5.65 32.26 -3.63
C SER A 555 -4.71 32.38 -2.42
N ALA A 556 -5.20 32.10 -1.21
CA ALA A 556 -4.44 32.25 0.04
C ALA A 556 -3.62 31.00 0.41
N GLY A 557 -3.71 29.91 -0.36
CA GLY A 557 -3.08 28.64 -0.02
C GLY A 557 -3.84 27.88 1.06
N ARG A 558 -3.21 26.86 1.64
CA ARG A 558 -3.77 26.05 2.75
C ARG A 558 -2.68 25.81 3.79
N LEU A 559 -2.95 26.14 5.06
CA LEU A 559 -2.08 25.81 6.19
C LEU A 559 -2.62 24.59 6.94
N SER A 560 -1.73 23.69 7.37
CA SER A 560 -2.06 22.54 8.19
C SER A 560 -0.98 22.34 9.24
N LEU A 561 -1.37 22.32 10.52
CA LEU A 561 -0.52 21.97 11.64
C LEU A 561 -0.87 20.53 12.03
N VAL A 562 0.10 19.63 11.93
CA VAL A 562 -0.10 18.17 12.01
C VAL A 562 0.84 17.60 13.06
N TYR A 563 0.28 16.91 14.05
CA TYR A 563 1.05 16.14 15.01
C TYR A 563 1.01 14.67 14.62
N ASP A 564 2.17 14.05 14.44
CA ASP A 564 2.29 12.61 14.19
C ASP A 564 2.96 11.95 15.38
N ALA A 565 2.19 11.14 16.10
CA ALA A 565 2.70 10.29 17.19
C ALA A 565 3.55 9.17 16.60
N TRP A 566 4.78 9.04 17.05
CA TRP A 566 5.73 8.04 16.52
C TRP A 566 6.44 7.30 17.65
N ALA A 567 6.77 6.04 17.39
CA ALA A 567 7.69 5.21 18.19
C ALA A 567 8.64 4.47 17.24
N TRP A 568 9.94 4.38 17.57
CA TRP A 568 10.95 3.79 16.68
C TRP A 568 11.10 2.28 16.83
N GLY A 569 10.88 1.71 18.02
CA GLY A 569 10.85 0.27 18.23
C GLY A 569 9.43 -0.29 18.25
N LEU A 570 9.37 -1.57 17.93
CA LEU A 570 8.15 -2.32 17.78
C LEU A 570 7.97 -3.10 19.09
N GLY A 571 7.00 -2.67 19.90
CA GLY A 571 6.53 -3.46 21.05
C GLY A 571 5.82 -4.72 20.62
#